data_AF-A0A8X8XZS8-F1
#
_entry.id   AF-A0A8X8XZS8-F1
#
_cell.length_a   1.000
_cell.length_b   1.000
_cell.length_c   1.000
_cell.angle_alpha   90.00
_cell.angle_beta   90.00
_cell.angle_gamma   90.00
#
_symmetry.space_group_name_H-M   'P 1'
#
loop_
_entity.id
_entity.type
_entity.pdbx_description
1 polymer ?
#
loop_
_entity_poly.entity_id
_entity_poly.type
_entity_poly.pdbx_seq_one_letter_code
_entity_poly.pdbx_strand_id
1 'polypeptide(L)'
;MAAFMTVLESDLRSLSAEARRRYPAIKDAAEHAILKLRSMASPSEIAHNEDILRIFVMACEVRNAKLSVIGLSCLQKLISHDAIAPSALKDILSTLKDHGEMADEGIQLKTLQTILIIFQSRLLPDDEENMSHALGICLHLLENNRSSDSVRNTAAATFRQAVALIFDHVVSAESLPAGRFGSGGYVSRTNSVTSDVNRNIKRLESLELQVKSGGPSLKRHTLTKPGKLGLCLLEDLTTLAAGGSAIWLHASSIQRSFALDLLEFILSNYVVLFRTLIPFEKVLRHKICSLLMTSLRTNSEIEGEVGEPYFRRLVLRCVAHIIRLYSSSLITESEVFLSMLVRVIALDLPLWHRILVLEVLRGFCVEARTLRILFQNFDLHPNNTNIVEGIVKALAWVVSTVQYLETGEESLAAVAGMFSSKAKGIEWSLDTEASNATVLVASEAHAITLAIEGLLGVVFAVATLTDEAVDDGELESPKCDNDPPASCTGITATLCVSMVDSMWLTILDALSLILMK
;
A
#
# COMPACT_ATOMS: atom_id res chain seq x y z
N MET A 1 -26.74 9.36 -24.69
CA MET A 1 -26.55 9.08 -26.13
C MET A 1 -26.73 10.34 -26.98
N ALA A 2 -27.93 10.94 -27.03
CA ALA A 2 -28.13 12.23 -27.73
C ALA A 2 -27.15 13.32 -27.25
N ALA A 3 -26.96 13.46 -25.93
CA ALA A 3 -26.00 14.41 -25.35
C ALA A 3 -24.54 14.18 -25.79
N PHE A 4 -24.11 12.92 -25.94
CA PHE A 4 -22.75 12.59 -26.38
C PHE A 4 -22.54 12.98 -27.84
N MET A 5 -23.48 12.62 -28.72
CA MET A 5 -23.42 12.96 -30.15
C MET A 5 -23.43 14.48 -30.36
N THR A 6 -24.25 15.22 -29.60
CA THR A 6 -24.28 16.69 -29.68
C THR A 6 -22.97 17.32 -29.23
N VAL A 7 -22.33 16.77 -28.19
CA VAL A 7 -21.03 17.26 -27.71
C VAL A 7 -19.94 16.97 -28.75
N LEU A 8 -19.91 15.76 -29.30
CA LEU A 8 -18.92 15.37 -30.30
C LEU A 8 -19.07 16.19 -31.59
N GLU A 9 -20.29 16.49 -32.04
CA GLU A 9 -20.52 17.39 -33.17
C GLU A 9 -20.07 18.83 -32.85
N SER A 10 -20.30 19.31 -31.62
CA SER A 10 -19.79 20.62 -31.17
C SER A 10 -18.27 20.68 -31.17
N ASP A 11 -17.60 19.62 -30.72
CA ASP A 11 -16.15 19.54 -30.73
C ASP A 11 -15.58 19.50 -32.15
N LEU A 12 -16.20 18.75 -33.07
CA LEU A 12 -15.81 18.73 -34.49
C LEU A 12 -15.96 20.10 -35.15
N ARG A 13 -17.03 20.84 -34.83
CA ARG A 13 -17.19 22.24 -35.30
C ARG A 13 -16.08 23.14 -34.75
N SER A 14 -15.72 22.97 -33.48
CA SER A 14 -14.65 23.72 -32.83
C SER A 14 -13.30 23.40 -33.45
N LEU A 15 -13.04 22.13 -33.74
CA LEU A 15 -11.84 21.67 -34.44
C LEU A 15 -11.75 22.25 -35.86
N SER A 16 -12.85 22.20 -36.63
CA SER A 16 -12.92 22.80 -37.96
C SER A 16 -12.65 24.31 -37.93
N ALA A 17 -13.23 25.03 -36.96
CA ALA A 17 -13.02 26.46 -36.80
C ALA A 17 -11.55 26.81 -36.49
N GLU A 18 -10.90 26.06 -35.60
CA GLU A 18 -9.49 26.29 -35.23
C GLU A 18 -8.54 25.90 -36.39
N ALA A 19 -8.83 24.81 -37.10
CA ALA A 19 -8.01 24.32 -38.21
C ALA A 19 -8.11 25.19 -39.49
N ARG A 20 -9.19 25.95 -39.66
CA ARG A 20 -9.56 26.66 -40.91
C ARG A 20 -8.43 27.45 -41.58
N ARG A 21 -7.58 28.11 -40.80
CA ARG A 21 -6.55 29.02 -41.35
C ARG A 21 -5.26 28.33 -41.76
N ARG A 22 -4.82 27.32 -40.99
CA ARG A 22 -3.48 26.74 -41.10
C ARG A 22 -3.49 25.26 -41.50
N TYR A 23 -4.60 24.57 -41.32
CA TYR A 23 -4.72 23.12 -41.49
C TYR A 23 -6.01 22.76 -42.25
N PRO A 24 -6.13 23.13 -43.54
CA PRO A 24 -7.35 22.92 -44.33
C PRO A 24 -7.76 21.44 -44.41
N ALA A 25 -6.80 20.52 -44.46
CA ALA A 25 -7.08 19.08 -44.47
C ALA A 25 -7.83 18.60 -43.20
N ILE A 26 -7.47 19.11 -42.02
CA ILE A 26 -8.15 18.79 -40.75
C ILE A 26 -9.56 19.40 -40.75
N LYS A 27 -9.68 20.63 -41.25
CA LYS A 27 -10.96 21.34 -41.35
C LYS A 27 -11.95 20.57 -42.25
N ASP A 28 -11.51 20.14 -43.43
CA ASP A 28 -12.36 19.42 -44.38
C ASP A 28 -12.72 18.01 -43.86
N ALA A 29 -11.77 17.34 -43.19
CA ALA A 29 -12.04 16.05 -42.56
C ALA A 29 -13.06 16.18 -41.41
N ALA A 30 -12.97 17.22 -40.58
CA ALA A 30 -13.93 17.49 -39.52
C ALA A 30 -15.34 17.80 -40.06
N GLU A 31 -15.45 18.59 -41.13
CA GLU A 31 -16.74 18.86 -41.80
C GLU A 31 -17.37 17.58 -42.38
N HIS A 32 -16.55 16.70 -42.96
CA HIS A 32 -17.01 15.43 -43.47
C HIS A 32 -17.46 14.46 -42.35
N ALA A 33 -16.73 14.42 -41.21
CA ALA A 33 -17.15 13.62 -40.07
C ALA A 33 -18.46 14.11 -39.44
N ILE A 34 -18.72 15.42 -39.41
CA ILE A 34 -20.02 15.94 -38.92
C ILE A 34 -21.17 15.35 -39.74
N LEU A 35 -21.02 15.24 -41.06
CA LEU A 35 -22.04 14.65 -41.92
C LEU A 35 -22.20 13.14 -41.64
N LYS A 36 -21.10 12.40 -41.49
CA LYS A 36 -21.12 10.98 -41.12
C LYS A 36 -21.74 10.74 -39.74
N LEU A 37 -21.43 11.60 -38.77
CA LEU A 37 -21.92 11.48 -37.40
C LEU A 37 -23.45 11.56 -37.33
N ARG A 38 -24.07 12.36 -38.19
CA ARG A 38 -25.54 12.51 -38.27
C ARG A 38 -26.25 11.27 -38.77
N SER A 39 -25.56 10.39 -39.51
CA SER A 39 -26.11 9.10 -39.94
C SER A 39 -25.91 7.97 -38.94
N MET A 40 -25.18 8.22 -37.84
CA MET A 40 -24.87 7.20 -36.85
C MET A 40 -25.82 7.26 -35.65
N ALA A 41 -26.21 6.08 -35.15
CA ALA A 41 -27.14 5.94 -34.04
C ALA A 41 -26.48 5.47 -32.73
N SER A 42 -25.30 4.83 -32.80
CA SER A 42 -24.66 4.20 -31.63
C SER A 42 -23.15 4.47 -31.51
N PRO A 43 -22.59 4.50 -30.28
CA PRO A 43 -21.14 4.54 -30.05
C PRO A 43 -20.40 3.37 -30.72
N SER A 44 -21.05 2.21 -30.82
CA SER A 44 -20.51 1.04 -31.50
C SER A 44 -20.31 1.30 -33.00
N GLU A 45 -21.23 1.98 -33.68
CA GLU A 45 -21.03 2.38 -35.09
C GLU A 45 -19.84 3.33 -35.25
N ILE A 46 -19.62 4.23 -34.29
CA ILE A 46 -18.44 5.11 -34.28
C ILE A 46 -17.15 4.28 -34.13
N ALA A 47 -17.14 3.29 -33.24
CA ALA A 47 -15.99 2.41 -33.03
C ALA A 47 -15.60 1.62 -34.29
N HIS A 48 -16.58 1.26 -35.14
CA HIS A 48 -16.32 0.57 -36.42
C HIS A 48 -15.88 1.52 -37.55
N ASN A 49 -15.86 2.83 -37.31
CA ASN A 49 -15.51 3.83 -38.31
C ASN A 49 -14.22 4.56 -37.94
N GLU A 50 -13.11 4.02 -38.44
CA GLU A 50 -11.77 4.54 -38.16
C GLU A 50 -11.57 5.99 -38.61
N ASP A 51 -12.36 6.49 -39.58
CA ASP A 51 -12.26 7.87 -40.06
C ASP A 51 -12.54 8.89 -38.95
N ILE A 52 -13.49 8.60 -38.07
CA ILE A 52 -13.87 9.52 -36.99
C ILE A 52 -12.72 9.68 -36.00
N LEU A 53 -12.11 8.56 -35.61
CA LEU A 53 -10.95 8.56 -34.72
C LEU A 53 -9.76 9.26 -35.38
N ARG A 54 -9.51 8.94 -36.66
CA ARG A 54 -8.36 9.45 -37.42
C ARG A 54 -8.31 10.97 -37.47
N ILE A 55 -9.45 11.64 -37.49
CA ILE A 55 -9.52 13.12 -37.48
C ILE A 55 -8.92 13.70 -36.20
N PHE A 56 -9.24 13.10 -35.05
CA PHE A 56 -8.70 13.56 -33.77
C PHE A 56 -7.23 13.20 -33.61
N VAL A 57 -6.80 12.05 -34.13
CA VAL A 57 -5.38 11.68 -34.20
C VAL A 57 -4.61 12.68 -35.08
N MET A 58 -5.10 13.00 -36.28
CA MET A 58 -4.51 14.02 -37.17
C MET A 58 -4.44 15.41 -36.51
N ALA A 59 -5.45 15.78 -35.72
CA ALA A 59 -5.43 17.03 -34.95
C ALA A 59 -4.34 17.05 -33.88
N CYS A 60 -4.03 15.90 -33.30
CA CYS A 60 -2.93 15.73 -32.36
C CYS A 60 -1.56 15.71 -33.07
N GLU A 61 -1.44 15.04 -34.23
CA GLU A 61 -0.19 14.89 -35.00
C GLU A 61 0.45 16.23 -35.43
N VAL A 62 -0.33 17.28 -35.64
CA VAL A 62 0.21 18.60 -36.01
C VAL A 62 0.92 19.33 -34.85
N ARG A 63 0.85 18.79 -33.63
CA ARG A 63 1.51 19.31 -32.41
C ARG A 63 1.25 20.79 -32.14
N ASN A 64 0.08 21.28 -32.52
CA ASN A 64 -0.37 22.62 -32.21
C ASN A 64 -1.16 22.59 -30.90
N ALA A 65 -0.78 23.40 -29.91
CA ALA A 65 -1.35 23.31 -28.57
C ALA A 65 -2.89 23.33 -28.52
N LYS A 66 -3.54 24.20 -29.28
CA LYS A 66 -5.02 24.28 -29.30
C LYS A 66 -5.66 23.07 -29.96
N LEU A 67 -5.12 22.63 -31.10
CA LEU A 67 -5.64 21.45 -31.81
C LEU A 67 -5.41 20.16 -31.02
N SER A 68 -4.24 20.01 -30.40
CA SER A 68 -3.93 18.90 -29.49
C SER A 68 -4.88 18.89 -28.29
N VAL A 69 -5.16 20.05 -27.67
CA VAL A 69 -6.12 20.15 -26.56
C VAL A 69 -7.52 19.71 -26.99
N ILE A 70 -8.00 20.15 -28.16
CA ILE A 70 -9.31 19.74 -28.69
C ILE A 70 -9.30 18.24 -29.01
N GLY A 71 -8.29 17.77 -29.74
CA GLY A 71 -8.13 16.37 -30.15
C GLY A 71 -8.10 15.41 -28.96
N LEU A 72 -7.22 15.65 -27.99
CA LEU A 72 -7.15 14.85 -26.76
C LEU A 72 -8.47 14.86 -25.98
N SER A 73 -9.14 16.01 -25.87
CA SER A 73 -10.44 16.09 -25.18
C SER A 73 -11.52 15.25 -25.89
N CYS A 74 -11.46 15.15 -27.22
CA CYS A 74 -12.38 14.30 -27.99
C CYS A 74 -12.03 12.82 -27.82
N LEU A 75 -10.75 12.47 -27.87
CA LEU A 75 -10.28 11.10 -27.59
C LEU A 75 -10.77 10.63 -26.22
N GLN A 76 -10.60 11.45 -25.17
CA GLN A 76 -11.10 11.15 -23.83
C GLN A 76 -12.61 10.82 -23.80
N LYS A 77 -13.43 11.60 -24.52
CA LYS A 77 -14.88 11.37 -24.61
C LYS A 77 -15.20 10.09 -25.39
N LEU A 78 -14.53 9.85 -26.51
CA LEU A 78 -14.70 8.64 -27.31
C LEU A 78 -14.36 7.39 -26.48
N ILE A 79 -13.25 7.40 -25.73
CA ILE A 79 -12.83 6.30 -24.85
C ILE A 79 -13.87 6.08 -23.73
N SER A 80 -14.30 7.15 -23.06
CA SER A 80 -15.26 7.08 -21.94
C SER A 80 -16.63 6.54 -22.34
N HIS A 81 -16.98 6.61 -23.63
CA HIS A 81 -18.25 6.13 -24.18
C HIS A 81 -18.13 4.80 -24.95
N ASP A 82 -17.01 4.09 -24.80
CA ASP A 82 -16.72 2.83 -25.51
C ASP A 82 -16.84 2.98 -27.05
N ALA A 83 -16.49 4.14 -27.58
CA ALA A 83 -16.63 4.51 -29.00
C ALA A 83 -15.33 4.33 -29.81
N ILE A 84 -14.39 3.52 -29.32
CA ILE A 84 -13.09 3.25 -29.96
C ILE A 84 -12.87 1.74 -30.03
N ALA A 85 -12.42 1.26 -31.19
CA ALA A 85 -12.01 -0.13 -31.36
C ALA A 85 -10.68 -0.42 -30.64
N PRO A 86 -10.51 -1.61 -30.02
CA PRO A 86 -9.26 -1.99 -29.35
C PRO A 86 -8.02 -1.94 -30.25
N SER A 87 -8.17 -2.17 -31.56
CA SER A 87 -7.09 -2.09 -32.55
C SER A 87 -6.42 -0.72 -32.59
N ALA A 88 -7.14 0.35 -32.26
CA ALA A 88 -6.63 1.71 -32.33
C ALA A 88 -5.83 2.15 -31.08
N LEU A 89 -5.76 1.31 -30.04
CA LEU A 89 -5.06 1.62 -28.80
C LEU A 89 -3.59 1.98 -29.05
N LYS A 90 -2.92 1.22 -29.92
CA LYS A 90 -1.50 1.45 -30.25
C LYS A 90 -1.25 2.84 -30.83
N ASP A 91 -2.11 3.28 -31.75
CA ASP A 91 -1.99 4.60 -32.39
C ASP A 91 -2.28 5.74 -31.38
N ILE A 92 -3.26 5.52 -30.50
CA ILE A 92 -3.57 6.47 -29.42
C ILE A 92 -2.39 6.58 -28.45
N LEU A 93 -1.80 5.46 -28.03
CA LEU A 93 -0.63 5.47 -27.13
C LEU A 93 0.59 6.13 -27.78
N SER A 94 0.83 5.89 -29.07
CA SER A 94 1.89 6.59 -29.82
C SER A 94 1.66 8.10 -29.81
N THR A 95 0.42 8.52 -30.08
CA THR A 95 0.04 9.94 -30.05
C THR A 95 0.27 10.54 -28.66
N LEU A 96 -0.16 9.85 -27.59
CA LEU A 96 0.00 10.28 -26.21
C LEU A 96 1.47 10.40 -25.80
N LYS A 97 2.34 9.49 -26.27
CA LYS A 97 3.78 9.56 -26.05
C LYS A 97 4.36 10.86 -26.63
N ASP A 98 4.06 11.19 -27.88
CA ASP A 98 4.54 12.41 -28.53
C ASP A 98 4.05 13.70 -27.85
N HIS A 99 2.86 13.64 -27.25
CA HIS A 99 2.26 14.74 -26.49
C HIS A 99 2.86 14.88 -25.10
N GLY A 100 3.29 13.78 -24.47
CA GLY A 100 4.06 13.82 -23.22
C GLY A 100 5.38 14.57 -23.35
N GLU A 101 6.00 14.53 -24.54
CA GLU A 101 7.24 15.27 -24.84
C GLU A 101 7.05 16.77 -25.09
N MET A 102 5.81 17.24 -25.21
CA MET A 102 5.54 18.66 -25.41
C MET A 102 5.78 19.44 -24.11
N ALA A 103 6.32 20.66 -24.23
CA ALA A 103 6.57 21.53 -23.08
C ALA A 103 5.31 22.21 -22.50
N ASP A 104 4.15 22.03 -23.16
CA ASP A 104 2.90 22.64 -22.72
C ASP A 104 2.29 21.81 -21.57
N GLU A 105 2.21 22.43 -20.39
CA GLU A 105 1.65 21.82 -19.18
C GLU A 105 0.22 21.30 -19.39
N GLY A 106 -0.63 22.05 -20.09
CA GLY A 106 -2.03 21.70 -20.32
C GLY A 106 -2.16 20.43 -21.17
N ILE A 107 -1.29 20.26 -22.16
CA ILE A 107 -1.20 19.04 -22.96
C ILE A 107 -0.69 17.88 -22.13
N GLN A 108 0.39 18.04 -21.35
CA GLN A 108 0.93 16.98 -20.50
C GLN A 108 -0.11 16.47 -19.48
N LEU A 109 -0.85 17.38 -18.85
CA LEU A 109 -1.94 17.02 -17.93
C LEU A 109 -3.08 16.28 -18.66
N LYS A 110 -3.44 16.71 -19.88
CA LYS A 110 -4.43 15.99 -20.69
C LYS A 110 -3.94 14.62 -21.15
N THR A 111 -2.65 14.46 -21.43
CA THR A 111 -2.05 13.15 -21.71
C THR A 111 -2.25 12.22 -20.54
N LEU A 112 -1.90 12.64 -19.31
CA LEU A 112 -2.10 11.85 -18.09
C LEU A 112 -3.57 11.51 -17.83
N GLN A 113 -4.48 12.49 -17.99
CA GLN A 113 -5.92 12.25 -17.89
C GLN A 113 -6.42 11.22 -18.91
N THR A 114 -5.90 11.26 -20.15
CA THR A 114 -6.28 10.32 -21.19
C THR A 114 -5.79 8.92 -20.87
N ILE A 115 -4.54 8.78 -20.40
CA ILE A 115 -4.00 7.50 -19.92
C ILE A 115 -4.88 6.93 -18.81
N LEU A 116 -5.27 7.75 -17.82
CA LEU A 116 -6.14 7.29 -16.74
C LEU A 116 -7.49 6.77 -17.26
N ILE A 117 -8.11 7.50 -18.19
CA ILE A 117 -9.39 7.10 -18.79
C ILE A 117 -9.24 5.78 -19.57
N ILE A 118 -8.10 5.55 -20.25
CA ILE A 118 -7.81 4.26 -20.90
C ILE A 118 -7.87 3.14 -19.87
N PHE A 119 -7.16 3.27 -18.74
CA PHE A 119 -7.15 2.27 -17.65
C PHE A 119 -8.54 2.04 -17.00
N GLN A 120 -9.43 3.02 -17.03
CA GLN A 120 -10.78 2.94 -16.47
C GLN A 120 -11.83 2.39 -17.46
N SER A 121 -11.47 2.24 -18.73
CA SER A 121 -12.37 1.87 -19.82
C SER A 121 -12.13 0.44 -20.33
N ARG A 122 -12.88 0.02 -21.34
CA ARG A 122 -12.64 -1.25 -22.06
C ARG A 122 -11.34 -1.27 -22.88
N LEU A 123 -10.66 -0.13 -23.02
CA LEU A 123 -9.35 -0.03 -23.67
C LEU A 123 -8.19 -0.29 -22.71
N LEU A 124 -8.44 -0.74 -21.47
CA LEU A 124 -7.38 -1.24 -20.59
C LEU A 124 -6.49 -2.21 -21.39
N PRO A 125 -5.18 -1.93 -21.53
CA PRO A 125 -4.33 -2.75 -22.38
C PRO A 125 -4.28 -4.20 -21.87
N ASP A 126 -4.38 -5.15 -22.78
CA ASP A 126 -4.43 -6.57 -22.44
C ASP A 126 -3.12 -7.30 -22.79
N ASP A 127 -2.19 -6.64 -23.47
CA ASP A 127 -0.86 -7.15 -23.86
C ASP A 127 0.29 -6.37 -23.19
N GLU A 128 1.47 -7.00 -23.17
CA GLU A 128 2.66 -6.48 -22.50
C GLU A 128 3.18 -5.18 -23.12
N GLU A 129 3.11 -5.00 -24.45
CA GLU A 129 3.66 -3.85 -25.16
C GLU A 129 2.83 -2.59 -24.90
N ASN A 130 1.50 -2.68 -25.04
CA ASN A 130 0.63 -1.52 -24.82
C ASN A 130 0.55 -1.15 -23.34
N MET A 131 0.58 -2.14 -22.43
CA MET A 131 0.58 -1.87 -20.99
C MET A 131 1.87 -1.17 -20.55
N SER A 132 3.04 -1.64 -20.99
CA SER A 132 4.31 -0.99 -20.64
C SER A 132 4.40 0.41 -21.25
N HIS A 133 3.94 0.61 -22.49
CA HIS A 133 3.91 1.95 -23.10
C HIS A 133 3.02 2.92 -22.32
N ALA A 134 1.81 2.51 -21.92
CA ALA A 134 0.89 3.37 -21.18
C ALA A 134 1.46 3.79 -19.82
N LEU A 135 2.02 2.83 -19.07
CA LEU A 135 2.68 3.09 -17.79
C LEU A 135 3.96 3.90 -17.96
N GLY A 136 4.74 3.63 -19.00
CA GLY A 136 5.97 4.33 -19.33
C GLY A 136 5.76 5.82 -19.60
N ILE A 137 4.63 6.21 -20.22
CA ILE A 137 4.29 7.63 -20.40
C ILE A 137 4.14 8.35 -19.04
N CYS A 138 3.48 7.71 -18.07
CA CYS A 138 3.34 8.26 -16.72
C CYS A 138 4.70 8.38 -16.02
N LEU A 139 5.54 7.35 -16.11
CA LEU A 139 6.87 7.36 -15.50
C LEU A 139 7.79 8.41 -16.12
N HIS A 140 7.76 8.54 -17.44
CA HIS A 140 8.50 9.57 -18.15
C HIS A 140 8.12 10.97 -17.67
N LEU A 141 6.82 11.29 -17.61
CA LEU A 141 6.35 12.59 -17.14
C LEU A 141 6.64 12.84 -15.66
N LEU A 142 6.70 11.78 -14.85
CA LEU A 142 7.07 11.83 -13.44
C LEU A 142 8.57 12.14 -13.25
N GLU A 143 9.43 11.55 -14.06
CA GLU A 143 10.90 11.71 -13.96
C GLU A 143 11.42 12.94 -14.70
N ASN A 144 10.70 13.41 -15.71
CA ASN A 144 11.15 14.50 -16.56
C ASN A 144 11.30 15.82 -15.77
N ASN A 145 12.55 16.26 -15.59
CA ASN A 145 12.89 17.51 -14.90
C ASN A 145 12.35 18.77 -15.59
N ARG A 146 11.91 18.67 -16.85
CA ARG A 146 11.26 19.78 -17.58
C ARG A 146 9.77 19.88 -17.26
N SER A 147 9.16 18.82 -16.74
CA SER A 147 7.77 18.84 -16.31
C SER A 147 7.62 19.69 -15.06
N SER A 148 6.54 20.46 -14.97
CA SER A 148 6.20 21.19 -13.75
C SER A 148 5.89 20.23 -12.59
N ASP A 149 5.96 20.74 -11.36
CA ASP A 149 5.59 19.96 -10.17
C ASP A 149 4.12 19.49 -10.21
N SER A 150 3.23 20.28 -10.80
CA SER A 150 1.83 19.90 -11.03
C SER A 150 1.73 18.66 -11.93
N VAL A 151 2.48 18.61 -13.03
CA VAL A 151 2.53 17.46 -13.95
C VAL A 151 3.16 16.25 -13.27
N ARG A 152 4.30 16.41 -12.60
CA ARG A 152 4.98 15.32 -11.88
C ARG A 152 4.08 14.71 -10.80
N ASN A 153 3.42 15.53 -9.99
CA ASN A 153 2.49 15.06 -8.96
C ASN A 153 1.27 14.35 -9.58
N THR A 154 0.72 14.89 -10.68
CA THR A 154 -0.39 14.27 -11.42
C THR A 154 0.05 12.93 -12.04
N ALA A 155 1.27 12.83 -12.54
CA ALA A 155 1.83 11.61 -13.10
C ALA A 155 1.98 10.53 -12.03
N ALA A 156 2.51 10.89 -10.86
CA ALA A 156 2.58 10.00 -9.70
C ALA A 156 1.20 9.49 -9.27
N ALA A 157 0.19 10.37 -9.20
CA ALA A 157 -1.19 10.00 -8.85
C ALA A 157 -1.82 9.09 -9.91
N THR A 158 -1.63 9.41 -11.19
CA THR A 158 -2.12 8.62 -12.32
C THR A 158 -1.52 7.22 -12.33
N PHE A 159 -0.20 7.11 -12.10
CA PHE A 159 0.49 5.82 -12.04
C PHE A 159 -0.03 4.96 -10.88
N ARG A 160 -0.18 5.54 -9.67
CA ARG A 160 -0.77 4.83 -8.52
C ARG A 160 -2.17 4.30 -8.84
N GLN A 161 -3.01 5.10 -9.49
CA GLN A 161 -4.35 4.69 -9.85
C GLN A 161 -4.35 3.62 -10.95
N ALA A 162 -3.46 3.72 -11.93
CA ALA A 162 -3.27 2.68 -12.95
C ALA A 162 -2.85 1.35 -12.32
N VAL A 163 -1.90 1.36 -11.37
CA VAL A 163 -1.50 0.17 -10.60
C VAL A 163 -2.72 -0.44 -9.89
N ALA A 164 -3.54 0.36 -9.22
CA ALA A 164 -4.75 -0.15 -8.57
C ALA A 164 -5.72 -0.80 -9.58
N LEU A 165 -6.00 -0.14 -10.70
CA LEU A 165 -6.89 -0.65 -11.74
C LEU A 165 -6.37 -1.96 -12.37
N ILE A 166 -5.06 -2.08 -12.58
CA ILE A 166 -4.43 -3.31 -13.06
C ILE A 166 -4.65 -4.45 -12.07
N PHE A 167 -4.37 -4.21 -10.78
CA PHE A 167 -4.50 -5.26 -9.76
C PHE A 167 -5.96 -5.63 -9.46
N ASP A 168 -6.90 -4.67 -9.51
CA ASP A 168 -8.34 -4.94 -9.48
C ASP A 168 -8.77 -5.81 -10.69
N HIS A 169 -8.26 -5.50 -11.89
CA HIS A 169 -8.51 -6.30 -13.08
C HIS A 169 -7.92 -7.72 -12.94
N VAL A 170 -6.72 -7.87 -12.36
CA VAL A 170 -6.12 -9.17 -12.06
C VAL A 170 -7.01 -9.98 -11.12
N VAL A 171 -7.46 -9.39 -10.01
CA VAL A 171 -8.35 -10.07 -9.04
C VAL A 171 -9.63 -10.54 -9.74
N SER A 172 -10.24 -9.69 -10.57
CA SER A 172 -11.44 -10.04 -11.34
C SER A 172 -11.17 -11.17 -12.36
N ALA A 173 -10.09 -11.07 -13.13
CA ALA A 173 -9.73 -12.04 -14.17
C ALA A 173 -9.37 -13.41 -13.59
N GLU A 174 -8.70 -13.43 -12.44
CA GLU A 174 -8.34 -14.66 -11.71
C GLU A 174 -9.53 -15.28 -10.95
N SER A 175 -10.71 -14.66 -11.03
CA SER A 175 -11.93 -15.08 -10.31
C SER A 175 -11.72 -15.17 -8.80
N LEU A 176 -10.94 -14.24 -8.25
CA LEU A 176 -10.66 -14.14 -6.83
C LEU A 176 -11.70 -13.26 -6.13
N PRO A 177 -11.99 -13.48 -4.84
CA PRO A 177 -12.97 -12.70 -4.12
C PRO A 177 -12.57 -11.21 -4.15
N ALA A 178 -13.40 -10.42 -4.83
CA ALA A 178 -13.18 -9.00 -5.00
C ALA A 178 -13.20 -8.32 -3.64
N GLY A 179 -12.06 -7.79 -3.26
CA GLY A 179 -11.96 -6.96 -2.11
C GLY A 179 -12.50 -5.57 -2.42
N ARG A 180 -13.83 -5.34 -2.40
CA ARG A 180 -14.44 -4.01 -2.66
C ARG A 180 -13.63 -2.91 -1.96
N PHE A 181 -12.91 -2.12 -2.74
CA PHE A 181 -12.50 -0.79 -2.34
C PHE A 181 -13.72 0.10 -2.41
N GLY A 182 -13.91 0.94 -1.39
CA GLY A 182 -14.74 2.12 -1.58
C GLY A 182 -14.04 3.00 -2.60
N SER A 183 -14.70 3.24 -3.73
CA SER A 183 -14.37 4.38 -4.59
C SER A 183 -14.49 5.64 -3.72
N GLY A 184 -13.36 6.13 -3.20
CA GLY A 184 -13.37 7.20 -2.21
C GLY A 184 -11.98 7.53 -1.71
N GLY A 185 -11.27 8.35 -2.50
CA GLY A 185 -10.17 9.20 -2.06
C GLY A 185 -8.93 8.51 -1.49
N TYR A 186 -7.76 8.88 -2.01
CA TYR A 186 -6.55 8.92 -1.19
C TYR A 186 -6.83 9.84 0.02
N VAL A 187 -7.33 9.29 1.12
CA VAL A 187 -7.58 10.05 2.34
C VAL A 187 -6.33 9.96 3.22
N SER A 188 -5.65 11.10 3.27
CA SER A 188 -4.78 11.62 4.32
C SER A 188 -3.51 10.84 4.70
N ARG A 189 -2.39 11.54 4.56
CA ARG A 189 -1.04 11.20 5.06
C ARG A 189 -0.93 11.12 6.61
N THR A 190 -2.05 11.07 7.32
CA THR A 190 -2.14 11.24 8.78
C THR A 190 -3.03 10.21 9.48
N ASN A 191 -3.61 9.22 8.79
CA ASN A 191 -4.37 8.17 9.47
C ASN A 191 -3.43 7.14 10.09
N SER A 192 -3.71 6.71 11.33
CA SER A 192 -2.91 5.70 12.01
C SER A 192 -2.96 4.38 11.22
N VAL A 193 -1.78 3.88 10.83
CA VAL A 193 -1.56 2.61 10.08
C VAL A 193 -2.36 1.44 10.66
N THR A 194 -2.64 1.46 11.96
CA THR A 194 -3.46 0.48 12.68
C THR A 194 -4.90 0.36 12.16
N SER A 195 -5.51 1.44 11.65
CA SER A 195 -6.92 1.47 11.24
C SER A 195 -7.20 0.75 9.91
N ASP A 196 -6.38 1.01 8.89
CA ASP A 196 -6.47 0.35 7.58
C ASP A 196 -6.08 -1.13 7.65
N VAL A 197 -5.08 -1.45 8.48
CA VAL A 197 -4.63 -2.83 8.76
C VAL A 197 -5.75 -3.66 9.40
N ASN A 198 -6.43 -3.13 10.42
CA ASN A 198 -7.53 -3.83 11.10
C ASN A 198 -8.69 -4.18 10.13
N ARG A 199 -8.96 -3.33 9.12
CA ARG A 199 -9.99 -3.61 8.09
C ARG A 199 -9.59 -4.78 7.19
N ASN A 200 -8.32 -4.83 6.78
CA ASN A 200 -7.80 -5.90 5.92
C ASN A 200 -7.71 -7.24 6.67
N ILE A 201 -7.41 -7.20 7.97
CA ILE A 201 -7.38 -8.39 8.83
C ILE A 201 -8.80 -8.97 9.03
N LYS A 202 -9.81 -8.15 9.33
CA LYS A 202 -11.22 -8.62 9.36
C LYS A 202 -11.67 -9.27 8.05
N ARG A 203 -11.21 -8.75 6.91
CA ARG A 203 -11.44 -9.38 5.60
C ARG A 203 -10.72 -10.73 5.48
N LEU A 204 -9.49 -10.82 5.97
CA LEU A 204 -8.72 -12.07 6.00
C LEU A 204 -9.42 -13.15 6.82
N GLU A 205 -10.01 -12.78 7.96
CA GLU A 205 -10.89 -13.62 8.78
C GLU A 205 -12.04 -14.18 7.95
N SER A 206 -12.76 -13.31 7.22
CA SER A 206 -13.85 -13.75 6.35
C SER A 206 -13.40 -14.69 5.24
N LEU A 207 -12.19 -14.49 4.71
CA LEU A 207 -11.61 -15.35 3.67
C LEU A 207 -11.20 -16.71 4.24
N GLU A 208 -10.58 -16.75 5.42
CA GLU A 208 -10.23 -17.99 6.13
C GLU A 208 -11.48 -18.78 6.55
N LEU A 209 -12.56 -18.10 6.95
CA LEU A 209 -13.86 -18.72 7.24
C LEU A 209 -14.53 -19.31 5.99
N GLN A 210 -14.45 -18.63 4.84
CA GLN A 210 -14.94 -19.17 3.57
C GLN A 210 -14.18 -20.44 3.16
N VAL A 211 -12.85 -20.44 3.34
CA VAL A 211 -11.99 -21.62 3.09
C VAL A 211 -12.34 -22.78 4.01
N LYS A 212 -12.65 -22.52 5.29
CA LYS A 212 -13.11 -23.56 6.23
C LYS A 212 -14.50 -24.14 5.87
N SER A 213 -15.33 -23.42 5.12
CA SER A 213 -16.71 -23.84 4.81
C SER A 213 -16.90 -24.61 3.50
N GLY A 214 -15.91 -24.74 2.61
CA GLY A 214 -16.17 -25.44 1.34
C GLY A 214 -15.13 -25.46 0.22
N GLY A 215 -13.83 -25.61 0.48
CA GLY A 215 -12.88 -26.01 -0.58
C GLY A 215 -11.42 -26.06 -0.15
N PRO A 216 -10.58 -26.96 -0.70
CA PRO A 216 -9.15 -26.98 -0.41
C PRO A 216 -8.53 -25.64 -0.79
N SER A 217 -7.59 -25.15 0.04
CA SER A 217 -6.72 -24.01 -0.24
C SER A 217 -5.89 -24.31 -1.49
N LEU A 218 -6.48 -24.08 -2.66
CA LEU A 218 -5.89 -24.38 -3.96
C LEU A 218 -4.95 -23.25 -4.33
N LYS A 219 -3.73 -23.29 -3.77
CA LYS A 219 -2.62 -22.54 -4.32
C LYS A 219 -2.52 -22.84 -5.82
N ARG A 220 -2.66 -21.81 -6.66
CA ARG A 220 -2.73 -21.93 -8.12
C ARG A 220 -1.39 -21.59 -8.76
N HIS A 221 -0.96 -22.41 -9.71
CA HIS A 221 0.25 -22.19 -10.50
C HIS A 221 0.01 -21.39 -11.78
N THR A 222 -1.17 -21.53 -12.39
CA THR A 222 -1.51 -20.91 -13.66
C THR A 222 -2.01 -19.49 -13.46
N LEU A 223 -1.62 -18.61 -14.38
CA LEU A 223 -2.08 -17.21 -14.45
C LEU A 223 -2.78 -16.97 -15.77
N THR A 224 -3.87 -16.19 -15.70
CA THR A 224 -4.51 -15.55 -16.84
C THR A 224 -3.58 -14.52 -17.49
N LYS A 225 -3.95 -14.01 -18.67
CA LYS A 225 -3.18 -12.95 -19.35
C LYS A 225 -3.05 -11.70 -18.45
N PRO A 226 -4.12 -11.17 -17.82
CA PRO A 226 -4.00 -10.10 -16.82
C PRO A 226 -3.10 -10.47 -15.64
N GLY A 227 -3.24 -11.68 -15.11
CA GLY A 227 -2.41 -12.16 -14.00
C GLY A 227 -0.91 -12.12 -14.30
N LYS A 228 -0.51 -12.43 -15.54
CA LYS A 228 0.88 -12.30 -15.99
C LYS A 228 1.35 -10.84 -16.05
N LEU A 229 0.52 -9.94 -16.59
CA LEU A 229 0.83 -8.50 -16.62
C LEU A 229 1.01 -7.92 -15.21
N GLY A 230 0.11 -8.26 -14.29
CA GLY A 230 0.23 -7.85 -12.88
C GLY A 230 1.49 -8.39 -12.21
N LEU A 231 1.91 -9.61 -12.56
CA LEU A 231 3.16 -10.19 -12.06
C LEU A 231 4.39 -9.45 -12.62
N CYS A 232 4.43 -9.17 -13.93
CA CYS A 232 5.52 -8.38 -14.54
C CYS A 232 5.66 -7.00 -13.90
N LEU A 233 4.54 -6.31 -13.67
CA LEU A 233 4.51 -5.03 -12.97
C LEU A 233 5.05 -5.16 -11.54
N LEU A 234 4.64 -6.18 -10.79
CA LEU A 234 5.13 -6.41 -9.43
C LEU A 234 6.65 -6.64 -9.40
N GLU A 235 7.18 -7.41 -10.34
CA GLU A 235 8.61 -7.71 -10.42
C GLU A 235 9.44 -6.48 -10.76
N ASP A 236 9.00 -5.66 -11.71
CA ASP A 236 9.67 -4.40 -12.05
C ASP A 236 9.60 -3.39 -10.91
N LEU A 237 8.45 -3.24 -10.25
CA LEU A 237 8.32 -2.39 -9.05
C LEU A 237 9.24 -2.86 -7.91
N THR A 238 9.38 -4.17 -7.72
CA THR A 238 10.32 -4.74 -6.75
C THR A 238 11.76 -4.40 -7.09
N THR A 239 12.11 -4.45 -8.38
CA THR A 239 13.46 -4.12 -8.87
C THR A 239 13.77 -2.63 -8.71
N LEU A 240 12.80 -1.76 -9.00
CA LEU A 240 12.92 -0.31 -8.81
C LEU A 240 13.07 0.07 -7.33
N ALA A 241 12.31 -0.56 -6.43
CA ALA A 241 12.45 -0.34 -4.99
C ALA A 241 13.83 -0.79 -4.45
N ALA A 242 14.43 -1.80 -5.08
CA ALA A 242 15.80 -2.23 -4.82
C ALA A 242 16.88 -1.29 -5.38
N GLY A 243 16.50 -0.26 -6.14
CA GLY A 243 17.43 0.65 -6.81
C GLY A 243 17.98 0.12 -8.14
N GLY A 244 17.37 -0.93 -8.70
CA GLY A 244 17.68 -1.44 -10.04
C GLY A 244 16.83 -0.77 -11.14
N SER A 245 17.02 -1.22 -12.38
CA SER A 245 16.23 -0.79 -13.54
C SER A 245 15.10 -1.77 -13.87
N ALA A 246 13.92 -1.24 -14.17
CA ALA A 246 12.76 -2.00 -14.64
C ALA A 246 12.86 -2.24 -16.14
N ILE A 247 12.97 -3.50 -16.55
CA ILE A 247 13.21 -3.88 -17.95
C ILE A 247 11.93 -3.72 -18.76
N TRP A 248 10.80 -4.16 -18.22
CA TRP A 248 9.52 -4.17 -18.93
C TRP A 248 8.89 -2.78 -18.97
N LEU A 249 8.97 -1.99 -17.87
CA LEU A 249 8.53 -0.59 -17.85
C LEU A 249 9.49 0.37 -18.58
N HIS A 250 10.67 -0.10 -18.98
CA HIS A 250 11.74 0.73 -19.57
C HIS A 250 12.14 1.93 -18.69
N ALA A 251 12.12 1.76 -17.37
CA ALA A 251 12.41 2.83 -16.41
C ALA A 251 13.71 2.54 -15.65
N SER A 252 14.61 3.51 -15.60
CA SER A 252 15.94 3.34 -14.98
C SER A 252 16.17 4.17 -13.72
N SER A 253 15.32 5.15 -13.38
CA SER A 253 15.62 6.10 -12.30
C SER A 253 14.38 6.65 -11.58
N ILE A 254 13.54 5.75 -11.07
CA ILE A 254 12.44 6.14 -10.17
C ILE A 254 12.96 6.27 -8.75
N GLN A 255 12.44 7.25 -8.00
CA GLN A 255 12.69 7.35 -6.56
C GLN A 255 12.30 6.03 -5.86
N ARG A 256 13.26 5.40 -5.17
CA ARG A 256 13.05 4.12 -4.47
C ARG A 256 11.87 4.16 -3.50
N SER A 257 11.66 5.30 -2.85
CA SER A 257 10.54 5.53 -1.94
C SER A 257 9.19 5.48 -2.65
N PHE A 258 9.07 5.96 -3.88
CA PHE A 258 7.84 5.86 -4.68
C PHE A 258 7.53 4.41 -5.09
N ALA A 259 8.54 3.65 -5.53
CA ALA A 259 8.35 2.24 -5.85
C ALA A 259 7.98 1.41 -4.61
N LEU A 260 8.61 1.69 -3.47
CA LEU A 260 8.30 1.01 -2.22
C LEU A 260 6.91 1.36 -1.67
N ASP A 261 6.46 2.61 -1.84
CA ASP A 261 5.08 3.07 -1.53
C ASP A 261 4.04 2.25 -2.34
N LEU A 262 4.32 1.99 -3.62
CA LEU A 262 3.47 1.14 -4.47
C LEU A 262 3.48 -0.32 -4.03
N LEU A 263 4.64 -0.87 -3.67
CA LEU A 263 4.72 -2.23 -3.14
C LEU A 263 3.94 -2.35 -1.83
N GLU A 264 4.09 -1.38 -0.93
CA GLU A 264 3.32 -1.33 0.33
C GLU A 264 1.81 -1.34 0.06
N PHE A 265 1.36 -0.51 -0.87
CA PHE A 265 -0.04 -0.47 -1.30
C PHE A 265 -0.50 -1.82 -1.85
N ILE A 266 0.29 -2.47 -2.71
CA ILE A 266 -0.07 -3.76 -3.30
C ILE A 266 -0.15 -4.85 -2.23
N LEU A 267 0.85 -4.91 -1.34
CA LEU A 267 0.96 -5.91 -0.28
C LEU A 267 -0.15 -5.80 0.76
N SER A 268 -0.57 -4.57 1.09
CA SER A 268 -1.61 -4.35 2.08
C SER A 268 -3.02 -4.62 1.54
N ASN A 269 -3.24 -4.41 0.24
CA ASN A 269 -4.59 -4.43 -0.34
C ASN A 269 -4.94 -5.67 -1.18
N TYR A 270 -3.97 -6.28 -1.85
CA TYR A 270 -4.20 -7.44 -2.73
C TYR A 270 -3.72 -8.76 -2.12
N VAL A 271 -3.93 -8.93 -0.81
CA VAL A 271 -3.52 -10.10 -0.01
C VAL A 271 -3.93 -11.43 -0.62
N VAL A 272 -5.12 -11.47 -1.23
CA VAL A 272 -5.66 -12.67 -1.88
C VAL A 272 -4.79 -13.18 -3.02
N LEU A 273 -4.09 -12.28 -3.75
CA LEU A 273 -3.18 -12.67 -4.83
C LEU A 273 -2.00 -13.46 -4.26
N PHE A 274 -1.35 -12.94 -3.23
CA PHE A 274 -0.17 -13.56 -2.62
C PHE A 274 -0.49 -14.84 -1.86
N ARG A 275 -1.71 -14.98 -1.32
CA ARG A 275 -2.14 -16.20 -0.63
C ARG A 275 -2.65 -17.29 -1.57
N THR A 276 -3.15 -16.93 -2.75
CA THR A 276 -3.79 -17.88 -3.68
C THR A 276 -2.90 -18.22 -4.88
N LEU A 277 -2.13 -17.27 -5.41
CA LEU A 277 -1.36 -17.43 -6.64
C LEU A 277 0.13 -17.63 -6.31
N ILE A 278 0.65 -18.82 -6.63
CA ILE A 278 2.03 -19.22 -6.32
C ILE A 278 3.08 -18.29 -6.96
N PRO A 279 2.93 -17.80 -8.20
CA PRO A 279 3.90 -16.86 -8.77
C PRO A 279 4.04 -15.56 -7.95
N PHE A 280 2.93 -15.01 -7.45
CA PHE A 280 2.93 -13.83 -6.59
C PHE A 280 3.57 -14.12 -5.23
N GLU A 281 3.24 -15.27 -4.61
CA GLU A 281 3.87 -15.73 -3.37
C GLU A 281 5.40 -15.85 -3.53
N LYS A 282 5.89 -16.38 -4.66
CA LYS A 282 7.32 -16.51 -4.95
C LYS A 282 8.02 -15.17 -5.04
N VAL A 283 7.42 -14.17 -5.71
CA VAL A 283 7.98 -12.80 -5.77
C VAL A 283 8.02 -12.19 -4.38
N LEU A 284 6.95 -12.34 -3.59
CA LEU A 284 6.91 -11.91 -2.20
C LEU A 284 8.03 -12.54 -1.37
N ARG A 285 8.15 -13.88 -1.41
CA ARG A 285 9.14 -14.64 -0.62
C ARG A 285 10.58 -14.33 -1.04
N HIS A 286 10.89 -14.43 -2.33
CA HIS A 286 12.27 -14.45 -2.79
C HIS A 286 12.81 -13.07 -3.18
N LYS A 287 11.96 -12.15 -3.65
CA LYS A 287 12.40 -10.82 -4.10
C LYS A 287 12.06 -9.75 -3.07
N ILE A 288 10.80 -9.61 -2.68
CA ILE A 288 10.34 -8.55 -1.77
C ILE A 288 10.92 -8.74 -0.36
N CYS A 289 10.85 -9.95 0.20
CA CYS A 289 11.41 -10.18 1.54
C CYS A 289 12.94 -9.98 1.55
N SER A 290 13.65 -10.43 0.51
CA SER A 290 15.10 -10.21 0.37
C SER A 290 15.46 -8.72 0.30
N LEU A 291 14.71 -7.93 -0.48
CA LEU A 291 14.84 -6.48 -0.55
C LEU A 291 14.66 -5.83 0.84
N LEU A 292 13.60 -6.19 1.55
CA LEU A 292 13.29 -5.61 2.85
C LEU A 292 14.30 -6.02 3.92
N MET A 293 14.74 -7.28 3.94
CA MET A 293 15.81 -7.75 4.84
C MET A 293 17.10 -6.98 4.59
N THR A 294 17.50 -6.81 3.33
CA THR A 294 18.67 -6.03 2.96
C THR A 294 18.53 -4.58 3.41
N SER A 295 17.39 -3.96 3.13
CA SER A 295 17.10 -2.57 3.50
C SER A 295 17.06 -2.33 5.01
N LEU A 296 16.62 -3.30 5.80
CA LEU A 296 16.67 -3.25 7.26
C LEU A 296 18.09 -3.47 7.83
N ARG A 297 18.95 -4.23 7.15
CA ARG A 297 20.34 -4.48 7.60
C ARG A 297 21.28 -3.34 7.28
N THR A 298 21.11 -2.70 6.12
CA THR A 298 21.96 -1.57 5.72
C THR A 298 21.61 -0.38 6.59
N ASN A 299 22.22 -0.30 7.78
CA ASN A 299 22.16 0.82 8.71
C ASN A 299 23.16 1.93 8.37
N SER A 300 23.97 1.73 7.33
CA SER A 300 25.04 2.65 6.93
C SER A 300 24.51 3.80 6.09
N GLU A 301 24.58 5.01 6.65
CA GLU A 301 25.37 6.14 6.12
C GLU A 301 25.91 5.96 4.70
N ILE A 302 25.04 5.93 3.69
CA ILE A 302 25.46 6.05 2.30
C ILE A 302 24.67 7.20 1.71
N GLU A 303 25.43 8.26 1.39
CA GLU A 303 25.09 9.51 0.72
C GLU A 303 24.37 10.57 1.56
N GLY A 304 25.18 11.37 2.28
CA GLY A 304 25.06 12.84 2.27
C GLY A 304 23.85 13.51 2.93
N GLU A 305 22.81 12.77 3.28
CA GLU A 305 21.64 13.23 4.01
C GLU A 305 21.21 12.11 4.96
N VAL A 306 20.87 12.47 6.19
CA VAL A 306 20.24 11.59 7.20
C VAL A 306 19.33 10.57 6.51
N GLY A 307 19.68 9.28 6.53
CA GLY A 307 18.97 8.23 5.78
C GLY A 307 17.45 8.42 5.89
N GLU A 308 16.84 8.81 4.78
CA GLU A 308 15.56 9.52 4.75
C GLU A 308 14.52 8.85 5.67
N PRO A 309 14.07 9.52 6.77
CA PRO A 309 13.12 8.95 7.72
C PRO A 309 11.85 8.39 7.06
N TYR A 310 11.47 8.98 5.93
CA TYR A 310 10.36 8.54 5.10
C TYR A 310 10.58 7.14 4.50
N PHE A 311 11.73 6.89 3.86
CA PHE A 311 12.05 5.59 3.27
C PHE A 311 12.10 4.49 4.33
N ARG A 312 12.72 4.76 5.48
CA ARG A 312 12.78 3.81 6.61
C ARG A 312 11.40 3.48 7.15
N ARG A 313 10.52 4.48 7.28
CA ARG A 313 9.12 4.28 7.67
C ARG A 313 8.39 3.38 6.68
N LEU A 314 8.59 3.55 5.37
CA LEU A 314 8.01 2.67 4.35
C LEU A 314 8.51 1.23 4.44
N VAL A 315 9.82 1.01 4.65
CA VAL A 315 10.38 -0.33 4.86
C VAL A 315 9.74 -1.01 6.06
N LEU A 316 9.67 -0.31 7.20
CA LEU A 316 9.06 -0.83 8.42
C LEU A 316 7.56 -1.13 8.26
N ARG A 317 6.82 -0.27 7.54
CA ARG A 317 5.41 -0.51 7.19
C ARG A 317 5.24 -1.76 6.33
N CYS A 318 6.06 -1.94 5.29
CA CYS A 318 6.02 -3.15 4.46
C CYS A 318 6.27 -4.41 5.30
N VAL A 319 7.27 -4.38 6.17
CA VAL A 319 7.60 -5.50 7.08
C VAL A 319 6.45 -5.78 8.04
N ALA A 320 5.82 -4.74 8.60
CA ALA A 320 4.65 -4.88 9.47
C ALA A 320 3.47 -5.52 8.72
N HIS A 321 3.19 -5.10 7.49
CA HIS A 321 2.18 -5.75 6.65
C HIS A 321 2.52 -7.21 6.37
N ILE A 322 3.79 -7.53 6.13
CA ILE A 322 4.20 -8.92 5.89
C ILE A 322 3.94 -9.80 7.10
N ILE A 323 4.35 -9.35 8.27
CA ILE A 323 4.16 -10.08 9.52
C ILE A 323 2.67 -10.30 9.81
N ARG A 324 1.83 -9.27 9.64
CA ARG A 324 0.39 -9.37 9.93
C ARG A 324 -0.39 -10.19 8.91
N LEU A 325 -0.06 -10.05 7.63
CA LEU A 325 -0.89 -10.58 6.54
C LEU A 325 -0.35 -11.90 5.97
N TYR A 326 0.94 -12.22 6.16
CA TYR A 326 1.59 -13.36 5.50
C TYR A 326 2.40 -14.28 6.43
N SER A 327 2.47 -14.04 7.73
CA SER A 327 3.29 -14.84 8.66
C SER A 327 2.99 -16.34 8.65
N SER A 328 1.71 -16.74 8.51
CA SER A 328 1.34 -18.15 8.38
C SER A 328 1.91 -18.84 7.13
N SER A 329 2.21 -18.08 6.07
CA SER A 329 2.79 -18.59 4.82
C SER A 329 4.30 -18.34 4.70
N LEU A 330 4.85 -17.44 5.51
CA LEU A 330 6.24 -16.97 5.45
C LEU A 330 6.89 -17.04 6.84
N ILE A 331 6.84 -18.23 7.46
CA ILE A 331 7.30 -18.45 8.84
C ILE A 331 8.77 -18.03 8.98
N THR A 332 9.64 -18.56 8.11
CA THR A 332 11.08 -18.29 8.12
C THR A 332 11.43 -16.82 7.90
N GLU A 333 10.81 -16.17 6.92
CA GLU A 333 11.05 -14.76 6.61
C GLU A 333 10.55 -13.87 7.75
N SER A 334 9.39 -14.21 8.32
CA SER A 334 8.79 -13.48 9.46
C SER A 334 9.64 -13.62 10.72
N GLU A 335 10.18 -14.81 11.01
CA GLU A 335 11.12 -15.02 12.12
C GLU A 335 12.34 -14.11 12.00
N VAL A 336 12.93 -14.05 10.80
CA VAL A 336 14.08 -13.18 10.51
C VAL A 336 13.71 -11.71 10.69
N PHE A 337 12.57 -11.26 10.17
CA PHE A 337 12.12 -9.88 10.35
C PHE A 337 11.90 -9.52 11.82
N LEU A 338 11.15 -10.35 12.56
CA LEU A 338 10.87 -10.12 13.97
C LEU A 338 12.15 -10.10 14.81
N SER A 339 13.06 -11.05 14.57
CA SER A 339 14.38 -11.08 15.22
C SER A 339 15.19 -9.82 14.92
N MET A 340 15.14 -9.32 13.67
CA MET A 340 15.81 -8.08 13.30
C MET A 340 15.20 -6.86 13.99
N LEU A 341 13.87 -6.77 14.10
CA LEU A 341 13.17 -5.68 14.80
C LEU A 341 13.49 -5.69 16.30
N VAL A 342 13.41 -6.84 16.97
CA VAL A 342 13.76 -7.00 18.40
C VAL A 342 15.21 -6.57 18.63
N ARG A 343 16.13 -6.97 17.75
CA ARG A 343 17.54 -6.58 17.87
C ARG A 343 17.77 -5.09 17.70
N VAL A 344 17.01 -4.39 16.85
CA VAL A 344 17.13 -2.93 16.67
C VAL A 344 16.90 -2.17 17.98
N ILE A 345 16.01 -2.66 18.85
CA ILE A 345 15.77 -2.06 20.16
C ILE A 345 17.03 -2.10 21.05
N ALA A 346 17.77 -3.20 21.01
CA ALA A 346 18.99 -3.40 21.80
C ALA A 346 20.25 -2.78 21.18
N LEU A 347 20.20 -2.36 19.90
CA LEU A 347 21.33 -1.73 19.23
C LEU A 347 21.40 -0.23 19.55
N ASP A 348 22.62 0.32 19.53
CA ASP A 348 22.84 1.75 19.72
C ASP A 348 22.54 2.58 18.45
N LEU A 349 21.30 2.47 17.96
CA LEU A 349 20.81 3.19 16.77
C LEU A 349 20.17 4.53 17.14
N PRO A 350 19.97 5.48 16.21
CA PRO A 350 19.29 6.73 16.53
C PRO A 350 17.90 6.53 17.16
N LEU A 351 17.55 7.33 18.17
CA LEU A 351 16.31 7.19 18.94
C LEU A 351 15.06 7.22 18.05
N TRP A 352 15.02 8.10 17.04
CA TRP A 352 13.91 8.17 16.08
C TRP A 352 13.68 6.84 15.36
N HIS A 353 14.74 6.07 15.08
CA HIS A 353 14.62 4.77 14.41
C HIS A 353 14.10 3.71 15.38
N ARG A 354 14.59 3.72 16.63
CA ARG A 354 14.09 2.84 17.69
C ARG A 354 12.59 3.09 17.95
N ILE A 355 12.15 4.36 17.97
CA ILE A 355 10.73 4.74 18.09
C ILE A 355 9.89 4.12 16.97
N LEU A 356 10.30 4.24 15.70
CA LEU A 356 9.56 3.65 14.58
C LEU A 356 9.44 2.12 14.71
N VAL A 357 10.48 1.44 15.22
CA VAL A 357 10.42 -0.01 15.48
C VAL A 357 9.51 -0.32 16.66
N LEU A 358 9.54 0.49 17.73
CA LEU A 358 8.64 0.35 18.88
C LEU A 358 7.18 0.50 18.48
N GLU A 359 6.85 1.45 17.58
CA GLU A 359 5.49 1.59 17.03
C GLU A 359 5.01 0.30 16.36
N VAL A 360 5.89 -0.35 15.58
CA VAL A 360 5.59 -1.62 14.89
C VAL A 360 5.40 -2.76 15.90
N LEU A 361 6.33 -2.92 16.86
CA LEU A 361 6.27 -3.97 17.89
C LEU A 361 5.05 -3.80 18.79
N ARG A 362 4.81 -2.60 19.31
CA ARG A 362 3.60 -2.24 20.07
C ARG A 362 2.35 -2.58 19.26
N GLY A 363 2.38 -2.29 17.96
CA GLY A 363 1.30 -2.64 17.04
C GLY A 363 0.99 -4.14 16.98
N PHE A 364 1.99 -5.02 17.08
CA PHE A 364 1.76 -6.48 17.10
C PHE A 364 1.19 -6.95 18.44
N CYS A 365 1.65 -6.34 19.54
CA CYS A 365 1.21 -6.68 20.88
C CYS A 365 -0.26 -6.33 21.16
N VAL A 366 -0.74 -5.18 20.66
CA VAL A 366 -2.12 -4.74 20.93
C VAL A 366 -3.19 -5.46 20.13
N GLU A 367 -2.82 -6.21 19.09
CA GLU A 367 -3.78 -6.89 18.22
C GLU A 367 -3.82 -8.38 18.55
N ALA A 368 -4.86 -8.80 19.26
CA ALA A 368 -5.02 -10.17 19.77
C ALA A 368 -4.80 -11.25 18.70
N ARG A 369 -5.34 -11.06 17.49
CA ARG A 369 -5.17 -12.01 16.39
C ARG A 369 -3.72 -12.11 15.90
N THR A 370 -3.05 -10.98 15.70
CA THR A 370 -1.64 -10.98 15.28
C THR A 370 -0.80 -11.65 16.36
N LEU A 371 -0.99 -11.28 17.63
CA LEU A 371 -0.27 -11.89 18.75
C LEU A 371 -0.51 -13.40 18.84
N ARG A 372 -1.75 -13.86 18.70
CA ARG A 372 -2.14 -15.29 18.64
C ARG A 372 -1.38 -16.02 17.54
N ILE A 373 -1.41 -15.50 16.31
CA ILE A 373 -0.77 -16.14 15.16
C ILE A 373 0.75 -16.22 15.35
N LEU A 374 1.38 -15.15 15.85
CA LEU A 374 2.82 -15.14 16.10
C LEU A 374 3.20 -16.16 17.19
N PHE A 375 2.49 -16.18 18.31
CA PHE A 375 2.79 -17.11 19.40
C PHE A 375 2.60 -18.57 18.95
N GLN A 376 1.54 -18.85 18.16
CA GLN A 376 1.30 -20.18 17.59
C GLN A 376 2.38 -20.61 16.60
N ASN A 377 2.86 -19.70 15.74
CA ASN A 377 3.86 -20.04 14.73
C ASN A 377 5.27 -20.23 15.31
N PHE A 378 5.58 -19.56 16.43
CA PHE A 378 6.94 -19.49 16.98
C PHE A 378 7.02 -20.12 18.37
N ASP A 379 6.56 -19.42 19.40
CA ASP A 379 6.79 -19.72 20.83
C ASP A 379 6.12 -21.02 21.31
N LEU A 380 5.07 -21.50 20.64
CA LEU A 380 4.41 -22.78 20.99
C LEU A 380 5.27 -24.01 20.64
N HIS A 381 6.30 -23.84 19.81
CA HIS A 381 7.14 -24.93 19.34
C HIS A 381 8.49 -24.92 20.08
N PRO A 382 8.82 -25.96 20.87
CA PRO A 382 9.97 -25.94 21.77
C PRO A 382 11.34 -25.87 21.07
N ASN A 383 11.40 -26.15 19.76
CA ASN A 383 12.62 -26.06 18.96
C ASN A 383 12.79 -24.70 18.26
N ASN A 384 11.77 -23.85 18.28
CA ASN A 384 11.78 -22.55 17.62
C ASN A 384 12.30 -21.47 18.58
N THR A 385 12.68 -20.31 18.03
CA THR A 385 12.96 -19.14 18.84
C THR A 385 11.67 -18.59 19.44
N ASN A 386 11.69 -18.23 20.73
CA ASN A 386 10.57 -17.57 21.40
C ASN A 386 10.55 -16.08 20.99
N ILE A 387 9.87 -15.80 19.89
CA ILE A 387 9.84 -14.48 19.26
C ILE A 387 8.96 -13.54 20.06
N VAL A 388 7.77 -13.97 20.48
CA VAL A 388 6.83 -13.11 21.22
C VAL A 388 7.39 -12.80 22.60
N GLU A 389 7.95 -13.79 23.29
CA GLU A 389 8.70 -13.58 24.53
C GLU A 389 9.85 -12.59 24.33
N GLY A 390 10.59 -12.71 23.22
CA GLY A 390 11.65 -11.78 22.84
C GLY A 390 11.18 -10.33 22.64
N ILE A 391 10.00 -10.14 22.04
CA ILE A 391 9.36 -8.82 21.90
C ILE A 391 9.02 -8.26 23.28
N VAL A 392 8.37 -9.05 24.16
CA VAL A 392 8.01 -8.62 25.52
C VAL A 392 9.25 -8.23 26.31
N LYS A 393 10.33 -9.02 26.24
CA LYS A 393 11.60 -8.69 26.89
C LYS A 393 12.22 -7.40 26.35
N ALA A 394 12.15 -7.15 25.04
CA ALA A 394 12.65 -5.91 24.46
C ALA A 394 11.84 -4.69 24.91
N LEU A 395 10.51 -4.79 24.98
CA LEU A 395 9.65 -3.72 25.49
C LEU A 395 9.90 -3.47 26.98
N ALA A 396 9.99 -4.53 27.79
CA ALA A 396 10.34 -4.45 29.20
C ALA A 396 11.72 -3.81 29.42
N TRP A 397 12.70 -4.14 28.57
CA TRP A 397 14.02 -3.51 28.62
C TRP A 397 13.95 -2.00 28.38
N VAL A 398 13.17 -1.52 27.40
CA VAL A 398 12.97 -0.08 27.15
C VAL A 398 12.30 0.62 28.33
N VAL A 399 11.39 -0.05 29.03
CA VAL A 399 10.84 0.49 30.28
C VAL A 399 11.92 0.62 31.35
N SER A 400 12.75 -0.41 31.50
CA SER A 400 13.83 -0.42 32.50
C SER A 400 14.95 0.58 32.20
N THR A 401 15.18 0.99 30.94
CA THR A 401 16.24 1.97 30.62
C THR A 401 16.02 3.31 31.32
N VAL A 402 14.78 3.67 31.69
CA VAL A 402 14.46 4.88 32.45
C VAL A 402 15.19 4.97 33.79
N GLN A 403 15.68 3.85 34.32
CA GLN A 403 16.50 3.83 35.54
C GLN A 403 17.91 4.38 35.32
N TYR A 404 18.40 4.37 34.08
CA TYR A 404 19.78 4.72 33.74
C TYR A 404 19.90 6.03 32.94
N LEU A 405 18.78 6.62 32.52
CA LEU A 405 18.76 7.90 31.81
C LEU A 405 19.02 9.05 32.79
N GLU A 406 19.89 9.99 32.41
CA GLU A 406 20.15 11.21 33.17
C GLU A 406 18.88 12.07 33.34
N THR A 407 18.00 12.02 32.36
CA THR A 407 16.69 12.69 32.27
C THR A 407 15.52 11.83 32.77
N GLY A 408 15.78 10.71 33.48
CA GLY A 408 14.78 9.70 33.79
C GLY A 408 13.53 10.22 34.52
N GLU A 409 13.67 11.13 35.48
CA GLU A 409 12.52 11.73 36.20
C GLU A 409 11.67 12.65 35.30
N GLU A 410 12.32 13.47 34.47
CA GLU A 410 11.65 14.35 33.51
C GLU A 410 10.91 13.55 32.44
N SER A 411 11.56 12.50 31.92
CA SER A 411 10.97 11.58 30.94
C SER A 411 9.78 10.83 31.54
N LEU A 412 9.81 10.40 32.81
CA LEU A 412 8.65 9.79 33.49
C LEU A 412 7.50 10.77 33.71
N ALA A 413 7.78 12.00 34.10
CA ALA A 413 6.76 13.04 34.23
C ALA A 413 6.08 13.31 32.87
N ALA A 414 6.87 13.34 31.79
CA ALA A 414 6.35 13.46 30.43
C ALA A 414 5.48 12.25 30.03
N VAL A 415 5.91 11.02 30.34
CA VAL A 415 5.11 9.78 30.14
C VAL A 415 3.75 9.90 30.84
N ALA A 416 3.73 10.30 32.11
CA ALA A 416 2.49 10.50 32.86
C ALA A 416 1.58 11.55 32.21
N GLY A 417 2.16 12.65 31.73
CA GLY A 417 1.47 13.67 30.94
C GLY A 417 0.85 13.11 29.65
N MET A 418 1.59 12.29 28.90
CA MET A 418 1.11 11.65 27.67
C MET A 418 -0.09 10.73 27.94
N PHE A 419 -0.03 9.89 28.97
CA PHE A 419 -1.16 9.03 29.37
C PHE A 419 -2.37 9.84 29.85
N SER A 420 -2.17 10.93 30.60
CA SER A 420 -3.24 11.82 31.06
C SER A 420 -3.96 12.52 29.90
N SER A 421 -3.21 13.02 28.91
CA SER A 421 -3.78 13.61 27.69
C SER A 421 -4.55 12.57 26.89
N LYS A 422 -3.99 11.37 26.72
CA LYS A 422 -4.64 10.28 26.00
C LYS A 422 -5.94 9.82 26.67
N ALA A 423 -5.98 9.74 28.00
CA ALA A 423 -7.19 9.42 28.76
C ALA A 423 -8.30 10.48 28.59
N LYS A 424 -7.94 11.73 28.30
CA LYS A 424 -8.87 12.82 27.97
C LYS A 424 -9.24 12.87 26.48
N GLY A 425 -8.71 11.96 25.65
CA GLY A 425 -8.90 11.97 24.20
C GLY A 425 -8.16 13.09 23.47
N ILE A 426 -7.13 13.68 24.10
CA ILE A 426 -6.32 14.76 23.54
C ILE A 426 -5.04 14.15 22.95
N GLU A 427 -4.76 14.45 21.68
CA GLU A 427 -3.50 14.06 21.05
C GLU A 427 -2.35 14.89 21.66
N TRP A 428 -1.32 14.21 22.16
CA TRP A 428 -0.17 14.86 22.73
C TRP A 428 0.75 15.36 21.60
N SER A 429 1.08 16.65 21.61
CA SER A 429 2.01 17.26 20.66
C SER A 429 3.09 18.04 21.39
N LEU A 430 4.32 17.97 20.89
CA LEU A 430 5.43 18.80 21.37
C LEU A 430 5.33 20.21 20.76
N ASP A 431 5.50 21.25 21.58
CA ASP A 431 5.50 22.64 21.13
C ASP A 431 6.64 22.92 20.14
N THR A 432 6.37 23.71 19.10
CA THR A 432 7.29 23.95 17.97
C THR A 432 8.53 24.76 18.35
N GLU A 433 8.53 25.41 19.52
CA GLU A 433 9.65 26.21 20.06
C GLU A 433 10.49 25.45 21.11
N ALA A 434 10.36 24.12 21.17
CA ALA A 434 11.06 23.28 22.14
C ALA A 434 12.59 23.29 21.91
N SER A 435 13.35 23.43 23.00
CA SER A 435 14.81 23.23 23.03
C SER A 435 15.21 21.79 22.67
N ASN A 436 16.46 21.59 22.25
CA ASN A 436 16.97 20.24 21.94
C ASN A 436 16.87 19.26 23.14
N ALA A 437 17.06 19.76 24.36
CA ALA A 437 16.90 18.96 25.59
C ALA A 437 15.44 18.52 25.78
N THR A 438 14.48 19.44 25.60
CA THR A 438 13.05 19.11 25.68
C THR A 438 12.60 18.15 24.57
N VAL A 439 13.18 18.23 23.37
CA VAL A 439 12.92 17.28 22.27
C VAL A 439 13.46 15.88 22.61
N LEU A 440 14.63 15.80 23.26
CA LEU A 440 15.20 14.53 23.71
C LEU A 440 14.31 13.86 24.77
N VAL A 441 13.96 14.59 25.84
CA VAL A 441 13.07 14.12 26.91
C VAL A 441 11.73 13.65 26.35
N ALA A 442 11.13 14.43 25.45
CA ALA A 442 9.90 14.06 24.76
C ALA A 442 10.03 12.76 23.95
N SER A 443 11.15 12.59 23.25
CA SER A 443 11.41 11.40 22.42
C SER A 443 11.63 10.15 23.29
N GLU A 444 12.35 10.27 24.40
CA GLU A 444 12.54 9.20 25.38
C GLU A 444 11.21 8.82 26.04
N ALA A 445 10.44 9.80 26.49
CA ALA A 445 9.11 9.60 27.04
C ALA A 445 8.17 8.91 26.03
N HIS A 446 8.24 9.27 24.75
CA HIS A 446 7.47 8.63 23.71
C HIS A 446 7.87 7.15 23.52
N ALA A 447 9.18 6.85 23.51
CA ALA A 447 9.68 5.48 23.42
C ALA A 447 9.21 4.62 24.61
N ILE A 448 9.29 5.15 25.83
CA ILE A 448 8.81 4.48 27.05
C ILE A 448 7.29 4.28 26.98
N THR A 449 6.53 5.30 26.55
CA THR A 449 5.08 5.22 26.38
C THR A 449 4.69 4.10 25.40
N LEU A 450 5.36 4.01 24.25
CA LEU A 450 5.14 2.93 23.29
C LEU A 450 5.44 1.55 23.88
N ALA A 451 6.51 1.43 24.67
CA ALA A 451 6.86 0.18 25.34
C ALA A 451 5.80 -0.25 26.36
N ILE A 452 5.33 0.67 27.20
CA ILE A 452 4.24 0.43 28.17
C ILE A 452 2.96 0.03 27.45
N GLU A 453 2.59 0.75 26.38
CA GLU A 453 1.41 0.41 25.58
C GLU A 453 1.53 -0.96 24.91
N GLY A 454 2.74 -1.37 24.51
CA GLY A 454 3.00 -2.71 24.00
C GLY A 454 2.79 -3.79 25.06
N LEU A 455 3.36 -3.61 26.26
CA LEU A 455 3.20 -4.54 27.38
C LEU A 455 1.72 -4.67 27.81
N LEU A 456 1.04 -3.53 28.00
CA LEU A 456 -0.41 -3.51 28.27
C LEU A 456 -1.21 -4.11 27.12
N GLY A 457 -0.75 -3.91 25.88
CA GLY A 457 -1.31 -4.54 24.69
C GLY A 457 -1.34 -6.06 24.79
N VAL A 458 -0.24 -6.68 25.22
CA VAL A 458 -0.18 -8.14 25.45
C VAL A 458 -1.19 -8.56 26.51
N VAL A 459 -1.31 -7.83 27.61
CA VAL A 459 -2.29 -8.11 28.67
C VAL A 459 -3.72 -8.09 28.13
N PHE A 460 -4.10 -7.03 27.41
CA PHE A 460 -5.43 -6.91 26.82
C PHE A 460 -5.70 -7.94 25.72
N ALA A 461 -4.68 -8.28 24.92
CA ALA A 461 -4.77 -9.32 23.91
C ALA A 461 -5.03 -10.69 24.53
N VAL A 462 -4.28 -11.07 25.57
CA VAL A 462 -4.50 -12.33 26.32
C VAL A 462 -5.88 -12.33 26.98
N ALA A 463 -6.33 -11.21 27.55
CA ALA A 463 -7.68 -11.08 28.09
C ALA A 463 -8.76 -11.34 27.01
N THR A 464 -8.61 -10.71 25.83
CA THR A 464 -9.53 -10.91 24.69
C THR A 464 -9.56 -12.39 24.25
N LEU A 465 -8.40 -13.04 24.14
CA LEU A 465 -8.32 -14.46 23.78
C LEU A 465 -8.90 -15.38 24.88
N THR A 466 -8.82 -14.96 26.14
CA THR A 466 -9.41 -15.67 27.28
C THR A 466 -10.93 -15.55 27.23
N ASP A 467 -11.48 -14.37 26.93
CA ASP A 467 -12.91 -14.19 26.70
C ASP A 467 -13.40 -15.07 25.54
N GLU A 468 -12.66 -15.12 24.41
CA GLU A 468 -12.95 -16.03 23.29
C GLU A 468 -12.98 -17.51 23.75
N ALA A 469 -12.01 -17.94 24.57
CA ALA A 469 -11.96 -19.30 25.09
C ALA A 469 -13.11 -19.61 26.06
N VAL A 470 -13.60 -18.63 26.82
CA VAL A 470 -14.80 -18.77 27.67
C VAL A 470 -16.05 -18.89 26.82
N ASP A 471 -16.19 -18.07 25.77
CA ASP A 471 -17.32 -18.12 24.83
C ASP A 471 -17.38 -19.46 24.07
N ASP A 472 -16.22 -20.02 23.73
CA ASP A 472 -16.10 -21.35 23.11
C ASP A 472 -16.29 -22.51 24.12
N GLY A 473 -16.41 -22.22 25.41
CA GLY A 473 -16.57 -23.21 26.48
C GLY A 473 -15.29 -24.00 26.81
N GLU A 474 -14.12 -23.52 26.38
CA GLU A 474 -12.81 -24.10 26.67
C GLU A 474 -12.29 -23.73 28.07
N LEU A 475 -12.78 -22.61 28.62
CA LEU A 475 -12.47 -22.12 29.97
C LEU A 475 -13.77 -21.80 30.73
N GLU A 476 -13.76 -22.05 32.04
CA GLU A 476 -14.82 -21.55 32.90
C GLU A 476 -14.56 -20.10 33.28
N SER A 477 -15.60 -19.27 33.21
CA SER A 477 -15.57 -17.92 33.80
C SER A 477 -15.25 -18.04 35.30
N PRO A 478 -14.38 -17.20 35.87
CA PRO A 478 -14.02 -17.28 37.28
C PRO A 478 -15.25 -17.10 38.15
N LYS A 479 -15.81 -18.21 38.65
CA LYS A 479 -16.84 -18.23 39.68
C LYS A 479 -16.17 -18.12 41.04
N CYS A 480 -16.80 -17.40 41.97
CA CYS A 480 -16.30 -17.20 43.33
C CYS A 480 -16.52 -18.45 44.22
N ASP A 481 -16.52 -19.65 43.64
CA ASP A 481 -16.75 -20.91 44.34
C ASP A 481 -15.46 -21.72 44.40
N ASN A 482 -15.18 -22.29 45.57
CA ASN A 482 -13.94 -22.99 45.94
C ASN A 482 -13.77 -24.37 45.27
N ASP A 483 -14.33 -24.58 44.09
CA ASP A 483 -14.18 -25.83 43.35
C ASP A 483 -12.76 -25.96 42.76
N PRO A 484 -12.22 -27.18 42.63
CA PRO A 484 -10.89 -27.39 42.05
C PRO A 484 -10.82 -26.77 40.63
N PRO A 485 -9.65 -26.28 40.20
CA PRO A 485 -9.53 -25.60 38.91
C PRO A 485 -10.05 -26.51 37.80
N ALA A 486 -11.07 -26.04 37.09
CA ALA A 486 -11.67 -26.74 35.98
C ALA A 486 -10.61 -27.14 34.94
N SER A 487 -10.78 -28.30 34.31
CA SER A 487 -9.86 -28.78 33.29
C SER A 487 -9.80 -27.79 32.13
N CYS A 488 -8.66 -27.14 31.92
CA CYS A 488 -8.39 -26.35 30.71
C CYS A 488 -8.40 -27.30 29.50
N THR A 489 -9.52 -27.39 28.80
CA THR A 489 -9.68 -28.28 27.64
C THR A 489 -9.99 -27.44 26.42
N GLY A 490 -8.97 -27.13 25.63
CA GLY A 490 -9.15 -26.29 24.45
C GLY A 490 -7.84 -25.75 23.88
N ILE A 491 -7.85 -25.44 22.59
CA ILE A 491 -6.65 -24.95 21.88
C ILE A 491 -6.39 -23.49 22.27
N THR A 492 -7.43 -22.68 22.38
CA THR A 492 -7.34 -21.26 22.77
C THR A 492 -7.03 -21.14 24.26
N ALA A 493 -7.63 -21.98 25.10
CA ALA A 493 -7.31 -22.07 26.52
C ALA A 493 -5.82 -22.41 26.77
N THR A 494 -5.31 -23.47 26.12
CA THR A 494 -3.90 -23.89 26.25
C THR A 494 -2.94 -22.80 25.76
N LEU A 495 -3.32 -22.09 24.69
CA LEU A 495 -2.57 -20.96 24.17
C LEU A 495 -2.47 -19.84 25.21
N CYS A 496 -3.60 -19.42 25.81
CA CYS A 496 -3.62 -18.38 26.84
C CYS A 496 -2.74 -18.73 28.04
N VAL A 497 -2.85 -19.95 28.56
CA VAL A 497 -2.01 -20.44 29.68
C VAL A 497 -0.53 -20.36 29.31
N SER A 498 -0.16 -20.86 28.12
CA SER A 498 1.23 -20.83 27.65
C SER A 498 1.77 -19.40 27.51
N MET A 499 0.94 -18.46 27.04
CA MET A 499 1.31 -17.05 26.93
C MET A 499 1.54 -16.40 28.30
N VAL A 500 0.68 -16.70 29.28
CA VAL A 500 0.82 -16.22 30.66
C VAL A 500 2.10 -16.79 31.28
N ASP A 501 2.31 -18.10 31.22
CA ASP A 501 3.47 -18.75 31.83
C ASP A 501 4.80 -18.21 31.27
N SER A 502 4.85 -17.90 29.96
CA SER A 502 6.05 -17.41 29.30
C SER A 502 6.35 -15.93 29.61
N MET A 503 5.33 -15.06 29.66
CA MET A 503 5.55 -13.61 29.54
C MET A 503 5.14 -12.81 30.80
N TRP A 504 4.26 -13.35 31.65
CA TRP A 504 3.57 -12.56 32.67
C TRP A 504 4.50 -11.96 33.73
N LEU A 505 5.50 -12.73 34.19
CA LEU A 505 6.49 -12.23 35.16
C LEU A 505 7.26 -11.03 34.61
N THR A 506 7.72 -11.11 33.35
CA THR A 506 8.46 -10.00 32.71
C THR A 506 7.60 -8.75 32.57
N ILE A 507 6.32 -8.91 32.25
CA ILE A 507 5.37 -7.80 32.15
C ILE A 507 5.16 -7.15 33.53
N LEU A 508 4.90 -7.95 34.57
CA LEU A 508 4.67 -7.47 35.92
C LEU A 508 5.89 -6.74 36.49
N ASP A 509 7.09 -7.28 36.30
CA ASP A 509 8.33 -6.64 36.76
C ASP A 509 8.51 -5.26 36.11
N ALA A 510 8.32 -5.16 34.80
CA ALA A 510 8.45 -3.90 34.06
C ALA A 510 7.39 -2.86 34.47
N LEU A 511 6.13 -3.27 34.63
CA LEU A 511 5.06 -2.34 35.04
C LEU A 511 5.21 -1.93 36.51
N SER A 512 5.65 -2.83 37.39
CA SER A 512 5.90 -2.51 38.81
C SER A 512 7.00 -1.47 38.96
N LEU A 513 8.05 -1.54 38.13
CA LEU A 513 9.14 -0.56 38.11
C LEU A 513 8.64 0.88 37.89
N ILE A 514 7.64 1.05 37.02
CA ILE A 514 7.03 2.36 36.77
C ILE A 514 6.16 2.79 37.95
N LEU A 515 5.38 1.88 38.54
CA LEU A 515 4.48 2.19 39.65
C LEU A 515 5.22 2.51 40.96
N MET A 516 6.47 2.06 41.10
CA MET A 516 7.31 2.35 42.27
C MET A 516 7.96 3.74 42.23
N LYS A 517 7.94 4.42 41.08
CA LYS A 517 8.46 5.78 40.89
C LYS A 517 7.30 6.75 40.77
#